data_AF-A0AAD2H882-F1
#
_entry.id   AF-A0AAD2H882-F1
#
_cell.length_a   1.000
_cell.length_b   1.000
_cell.length_c   1.000
_cell.angle_alpha   90.00
_cell.angle_beta   90.00
_cell.angle_gamma   90.00
#
_symmetry.space_group_name_H-M   'P 1'
#
loop_
_entity.id
_entity.type
_entity.pdbx_description
1 polymer ?
#
loop_
_entity_poly.entity_id
_entity_poly.type
_entity_poly.pdbx_seq_one_letter_code
_entity_poly.pdbx_strand_id
1 'polypeptide(L)'
;MSRLALLILTALIATAAIAQTLLNCGASQYNPVDMTCYDGNFLCPILDPQGDSDADVLLRCGDTCNQTTLVPFNATFGASNPLEQCGDAQFHPEDYVCIDQNFLCPIVDRVGYLRCGAACYSPWQYKCTNDALVPLPPQGCIPDFGINVFCNNEGCFLLECCPGLLSIADRCRKECANGPC
;
A
#
# COMPACT_ATOMS: atom_id res chain seq x y z
N MET A 1 -43.86 42.43 -45.70
CA MET A 1 -43.81 41.50 -46.86
C MET A 1 -42.34 41.12 -47.00
N SER A 2 -41.81 39.92 -46.78
CA SER A 2 -42.25 38.53 -46.73
C SER A 2 -41.15 37.82 -45.90
N ARG A 3 -41.43 37.13 -44.79
CA ARG A 3 -41.64 35.66 -44.67
C ARG A 3 -40.65 34.80 -45.47
N LEU A 4 -40.20 33.71 -44.83
CA LEU A 4 -39.27 32.64 -45.25
C LEU A 4 -37.79 32.90 -44.87
N ALA A 5 -37.08 32.03 -44.16
CA ALA A 5 -37.41 30.74 -43.55
C ALA A 5 -36.37 30.50 -42.44
N LEU A 6 -36.79 30.60 -41.19
CA LEU A 6 -36.00 30.25 -40.02
C LEU A 6 -36.09 28.72 -39.88
N LEU A 7 -35.15 28.01 -40.50
CA LEU A 7 -35.09 26.55 -40.50
C LEU A 7 -34.77 26.03 -39.09
N ILE A 8 -35.59 25.08 -38.69
CA ILE A 8 -35.80 24.59 -37.35
C ILE A 8 -34.56 23.85 -36.82
N LEU A 9 -34.13 24.32 -35.66
CA LEU A 9 -33.19 23.75 -34.72
C LEU A 9 -33.72 22.39 -34.21
N THR A 10 -33.11 21.27 -34.59
CA THR A 10 -33.23 20.00 -33.84
C THR A 10 -31.91 19.24 -33.91
N ALA A 11 -31.00 19.54 -32.99
CA ALA A 11 -29.85 18.70 -32.73
C ALA A 11 -30.33 17.46 -31.95
N LEU A 12 -30.44 16.31 -32.61
CA LEU A 12 -30.49 15.01 -31.93
C LEU A 12 -29.11 14.79 -31.29
N ILE A 13 -28.97 15.12 -30.01
CA ILE A 13 -27.83 14.67 -29.21
C ILE A 13 -28.18 13.25 -28.78
N ALA A 14 -27.75 12.26 -29.56
CA ALA A 14 -27.77 10.88 -29.11
C ALA A 14 -26.74 10.75 -27.98
N THR A 15 -27.21 10.75 -26.73
CA THR A 15 -26.38 10.41 -25.59
C THR A 15 -26.05 8.93 -25.67
N ALA A 16 -24.86 8.62 -26.20
CA ALA A 16 -24.29 7.28 -26.10
C ALA A 16 -24.07 6.99 -24.61
N ALA A 17 -24.91 6.12 -24.03
CA ALA A 17 -24.65 5.56 -22.72
C ALA A 17 -23.37 4.72 -22.83
N ILE A 18 -22.27 5.25 -22.28
CA ILE A 18 -21.01 4.52 -22.20
C ILE A 18 -21.25 3.42 -21.18
N ALA A 19 -21.46 2.19 -21.64
CA ALA A 19 -21.50 1.03 -20.77
C ALA A 19 -20.12 0.92 -20.11
N GLN A 20 -20.05 1.25 -18.82
CA GLN A 20 -18.80 1.15 -18.07
C GLN A 20 -18.38 -0.33 -18.05
N THR A 21 -17.15 -0.60 -18.48
CA THR A 21 -16.62 -1.96 -18.55
C THR A 21 -16.27 -2.40 -17.13
N LEU A 22 -17.15 -3.22 -16.54
CA LEU A 22 -16.89 -3.84 -15.24
C LEU A 22 -15.78 -4.88 -15.38
N LEU A 23 -14.81 -4.84 -14.47
CA LEU A 23 -13.71 -5.80 -14.36
C LEU A 23 -13.97 -6.75 -13.19
N ASN A 24 -13.34 -7.92 -13.19
CA ASN A 24 -13.43 -8.89 -12.10
C ASN A 24 -12.27 -8.71 -11.11
N CYS A 25 -12.58 -8.71 -9.82
CA CYS A 25 -11.65 -8.84 -8.71
C CYS A 25 -12.13 -10.01 -7.84
N GLY A 26 -11.61 -11.20 -8.15
CA GLY A 26 -12.03 -12.42 -7.47
C GLY A 26 -13.44 -12.82 -7.84
N ALA A 27 -14.29 -12.96 -6.83
CA ALA A 27 -15.72 -13.22 -6.99
C ALA A 27 -16.55 -11.94 -7.24
N SER A 28 -15.93 -10.75 -7.15
CA SER A 28 -16.63 -9.46 -7.26
C SER A 28 -16.36 -8.80 -8.60
N GLN A 29 -17.32 -8.04 -9.11
CA GLN A 29 -17.13 -7.14 -10.25
C GLN A 29 -16.97 -5.71 -9.73
N TYR A 30 -16.11 -4.92 -10.36
CA TYR A 30 -15.84 -3.54 -9.96
C TYR A 30 -15.69 -2.62 -11.17
N ASN A 31 -15.98 -1.34 -10.95
CA ASN A 31 -15.70 -0.29 -11.91
C ASN A 31 -14.28 0.23 -11.68
N PRO A 32 -13.35 0.16 -12.65
CA PRO A 32 -11.99 0.66 -12.48
C PRO A 32 -11.89 2.17 -12.26
N VAL A 33 -12.97 2.93 -12.48
CA VAL A 33 -13.02 4.37 -12.18
C VAL A 33 -13.16 4.63 -10.67
N ASP A 34 -13.80 3.71 -9.94
CA ASP A 34 -14.17 3.93 -8.54
C ASP A 34 -13.38 3.03 -7.57
N MET A 35 -12.77 1.95 -8.07
CA MET A 35 -12.06 0.98 -7.25
C MET A 35 -10.83 0.40 -7.94
N THR A 36 -9.86 -0.02 -7.13
CA THR A 36 -8.65 -0.75 -7.54
C THR A 36 -8.67 -2.16 -6.94
N CYS A 37 -8.34 -3.16 -7.75
CA CYS A 37 -8.22 -4.55 -7.31
C CYS A 37 -6.77 -4.88 -6.95
N TYR A 38 -6.57 -5.39 -5.74
CA TYR A 38 -5.31 -5.88 -5.22
C TYR A 38 -5.34 -7.40 -5.05
N ASP A 39 -4.25 -8.05 -5.43
CA ASP A 39 -4.01 -9.48 -5.27
C ASP A 39 -5.15 -10.39 -5.76
N GLY A 40 -5.92 -9.89 -6.73
CA GLY A 40 -7.00 -10.61 -7.39
C GLY A 40 -8.24 -10.89 -6.55
N ASN A 41 -8.36 -10.38 -5.31
CA ASN A 41 -9.51 -10.64 -4.43
C ASN A 41 -9.86 -9.48 -3.47
N PHE A 42 -9.10 -8.38 -3.46
CA PHE A 42 -9.30 -7.28 -2.50
C PHE A 42 -9.55 -5.97 -3.24
N LEU A 43 -10.66 -5.29 -2.94
CA LEU A 43 -11.04 -4.04 -3.60
C LEU A 43 -10.83 -2.85 -2.65
N CYS A 44 -10.10 -1.84 -3.11
CA CYS A 44 -10.02 -0.55 -2.44
C CYS A 44 -10.72 0.52 -3.27
N PRO A 45 -11.51 1.42 -2.64
CA PRO A 45 -12.09 2.55 -3.33
C PRO A 45 -10.99 3.53 -3.76
N ILE A 46 -11.26 4.30 -4.81
CA ILE A 46 -10.47 5.48 -5.20
C ILE A 46 -11.18 6.67 -4.57
N LEU A 47 -10.50 7.41 -3.70
CA LEU A 47 -11.05 8.62 -3.10
C LEU A 47 -10.76 9.76 -4.07
N ASP A 48 -11.84 10.27 -4.67
CA ASP A 48 -11.88 11.29 -5.74
C ASP A 48 -11.73 10.77 -7.19
N PRO A 49 -12.80 10.20 -7.77
CA PRO A 49 -12.85 9.85 -9.19
C PRO A 49 -13.03 11.06 -10.13
N GLN A 50 -13.16 12.30 -9.61
CA GLN A 50 -13.48 13.50 -10.40
C GLN A 50 -12.25 14.24 -10.94
N GLY A 51 -11.03 13.82 -10.56
CA GLY A 51 -9.82 14.16 -11.30
C GLY A 51 -9.23 15.53 -10.99
N ASP A 52 -9.39 16.03 -9.76
CA ASP A 52 -8.65 17.21 -9.29
C ASP A 52 -7.20 16.83 -8.93
N SER A 53 -6.39 16.57 -9.96
CA SER A 53 -4.90 16.45 -10.00
C SER A 53 -4.14 15.56 -9.00
N ASP A 54 -4.71 15.14 -7.87
CA ASP A 54 -4.05 14.34 -6.82
C ASP A 54 -5.01 13.23 -6.33
N ALA A 55 -5.41 12.33 -7.23
CA ALA A 55 -6.24 11.18 -6.83
C ALA A 55 -5.45 10.32 -5.81
N ASP A 56 -5.88 10.38 -4.56
CA ASP A 56 -5.30 9.60 -3.48
C ASP A 56 -5.66 8.12 -3.66
N VAL A 57 -4.73 7.39 -4.26
CA VAL A 57 -4.81 5.93 -4.32
C VAL A 57 -4.60 5.39 -2.91
N LEU A 58 -5.65 4.79 -2.35
CA LEU A 58 -5.58 4.02 -1.12
C LEU A 58 -4.70 2.79 -1.35
N LEU A 59 -3.55 2.71 -0.67
CA LEU A 59 -2.68 1.54 -0.71
C LEU A 59 -3.23 0.46 0.22
N ARG A 60 -3.11 -0.81 -0.20
CA ARG A 60 -3.45 -1.96 0.65
C ARG A 60 -2.41 -2.11 1.76
N CYS A 61 -2.84 -1.99 3.01
CA CYS A 61 -2.06 -2.32 4.20
C CYS A 61 -2.74 -3.49 4.93
N GLY A 62 -2.25 -4.71 4.69
CA GLY A 62 -2.89 -5.92 5.20
C GLY A 62 -4.29 -6.11 4.60
N ASP A 63 -5.32 -6.20 5.44
CA ASP A 63 -6.71 -6.39 5.01
C ASP A 63 -7.52 -5.08 5.00
N THR A 64 -6.84 -3.94 4.98
CA THR A 64 -7.45 -2.60 4.95
C THR A 64 -6.87 -1.75 3.83
N CYS A 65 -7.66 -0.78 3.38
CA CYS A 65 -7.25 0.26 2.44
C CYS A 65 -6.85 1.48 3.25
N ASN A 66 -5.59 1.93 3.16
CA ASN A 66 -5.10 3.08 3.90
C ASN A 66 -4.65 4.20 2.97
N GLN A 67 -5.00 5.43 3.32
CA GLN A 67 -4.79 6.59 2.46
C GLN A 67 -3.31 6.94 2.51
N THR A 68 -2.67 6.98 1.34
CA THR A 68 -1.24 7.28 1.24
C THR A 68 -0.96 8.77 1.21
N THR A 69 -1.99 9.61 1.41
CA THR A 69 -1.83 11.04 1.53
C THR A 69 -0.86 11.30 2.67
N LEU A 70 0.39 11.56 2.28
CA LEU A 70 1.35 12.31 3.05
C LEU A 70 0.75 13.69 3.21
N VAL A 71 -0.25 13.83 4.10
CA VAL A 71 -0.72 15.13 4.53
C VAL A 71 0.54 15.92 4.90
N PRO A 72 0.77 17.11 4.33
CA PRO A 72 1.78 17.98 4.87
C PRO A 72 1.39 18.16 6.33
N PHE A 73 2.23 17.63 7.23
CA PHE A 73 2.09 17.75 8.67
C PHE A 73 2.18 19.25 9.01
N ASN A 74 1.08 19.97 8.84
CA ASN A 74 0.80 21.17 9.62
C ASN A 74 0.34 20.69 11.00
N ALA A 75 1.23 19.96 11.68
CA ALA A 75 1.10 19.75 13.10
C ALA A 75 1.41 21.08 13.78
N THR A 76 0.38 21.69 14.33
CA THR A 76 0.52 22.42 15.58
C THR A 76 1.07 21.44 16.63
N PHE A 77 2.40 21.32 16.67
CA PHE A 77 3.14 20.59 17.70
C PHE A 77 2.89 21.26 19.05
N GLY A 78 1.89 20.76 19.77
CA GLY A 78 1.54 21.23 21.11
C GLY A 78 0.76 20.22 21.94
N ALA A 79 0.55 19.00 21.45
CA ALA A 79 0.03 17.91 22.26
C ALA A 79 1.22 17.00 22.60
N SER A 80 1.59 16.93 23.88
CA SER A 80 2.34 15.79 24.39
C SER A 80 1.57 14.53 23.98
N ASN A 81 2.15 13.67 23.14
CA ASN A 81 1.54 12.37 22.88
C ASN A 81 1.31 11.69 24.22
N PRO A 82 0.07 11.28 24.55
CA PRO A 82 -0.19 10.63 25.81
C PRO A 82 0.66 9.36 25.89
N LEU A 83 1.31 9.17 27.02
CA LEU A 83 2.02 7.92 27.31
C LEU A 83 1.01 6.76 27.26
N GLU A 84 1.35 5.71 26.53
CA GLU A 84 0.58 4.47 26.48
C GLU A 84 1.14 3.44 27.46
N GLN A 85 0.32 2.48 27.86
CA GLN A 85 0.71 1.44 28.82
C GLN A 85 1.04 0.12 28.10
N CYS A 86 2.17 -0.48 28.44
CA CYS A 86 2.59 -1.81 28.01
C CYS A 86 3.07 -2.61 29.23
N GLY A 87 2.22 -3.50 29.73
CA GLY A 87 2.41 -4.16 31.02
C GLY A 87 2.51 -3.13 32.15
N ASP A 88 3.64 -3.14 32.84
CA ASP A 88 3.93 -2.21 33.94
C ASP A 88 4.67 -0.94 33.48
N ALA A 89 5.00 -0.83 32.19
CA ALA A 89 5.74 0.29 31.63
C ALA A 89 4.81 1.28 30.91
N GLN A 90 5.17 2.56 30.95
CA GLN A 90 4.60 3.60 30.09
C GLN A 90 5.58 3.93 28.96
N PHE A 91 5.08 4.15 27.74
CA PHE A 91 5.92 4.41 26.57
C PHE A 91 5.30 5.45 25.64
N HIS A 92 6.15 6.02 24.80
CA HIS A 92 5.76 6.88 23.70
C HIS A 92 5.55 6.03 22.44
N PRO A 93 4.34 6.01 21.84
CA PRO A 93 4.05 5.23 20.63
C PRO A 93 4.93 5.55 19.42
N GLU A 94 5.55 6.73 19.41
CA GLU A 94 6.54 7.14 18.41
C GLU A 94 7.91 6.45 18.57
N ASP A 95 8.24 5.96 19.77
CA ASP A 95 9.55 5.40 20.11
C ASP A 95 9.53 3.87 20.29
N TYR A 96 8.38 3.29 20.63
CA TYR A 96 8.24 1.86 20.90
C TYR A 96 6.93 1.27 20.37
N VAL A 97 6.94 -0.04 20.15
CA VAL A 97 5.76 -0.86 19.90
C VAL A 97 5.57 -1.81 21.07
N CYS A 98 4.34 -1.88 21.59
CA CYS A 98 3.96 -2.86 22.60
C CYS A 98 3.50 -4.17 21.93
N ILE A 99 4.21 -5.27 22.22
CA ILE A 99 3.95 -6.61 21.69
C ILE A 99 3.48 -7.49 22.86
N ASP A 100 2.46 -8.32 22.61
CA ASP A 100 1.87 -9.24 23.61
C ASP A 100 1.46 -8.57 24.93
N GLN A 101 1.09 -7.29 24.87
CA GLN A 101 0.64 -6.46 26.01
C GLN A 101 1.69 -6.21 27.11
N ASN A 102 2.91 -6.75 27.01
CA ASN A 102 3.92 -6.62 28.07
C ASN A 102 5.38 -6.60 27.58
N PHE A 103 5.61 -6.53 26.27
CA PHE A 103 6.95 -6.56 25.70
C PHE A 103 7.17 -5.36 24.79
N LEU A 104 8.03 -4.43 25.20
CA LEU A 104 8.33 -3.23 24.42
C LEU A 104 9.49 -3.49 23.46
N CYS A 105 9.26 -3.21 22.18
CA CYS A 105 10.30 -3.16 21.16
C CYS A 105 10.49 -1.76 20.60
N PRO A 106 11.75 -1.31 20.42
CA PRO A 106 12.01 0.04 19.93
C PRO A 106 11.58 0.18 18.46
N ILE A 107 11.24 1.41 18.09
CA ILE A 107 11.11 1.85 16.71
C ILE A 107 12.46 2.47 16.32
N VAL A 108 13.14 1.90 15.32
CA VAL A 108 14.41 2.42 14.80
C VAL A 108 14.23 2.72 13.32
N ASP A 109 14.66 3.91 12.89
CA ASP A 109 14.48 4.39 11.51
C ASP A 109 13.02 4.29 11.03
N ARG A 110 12.07 4.61 11.93
CA ARG A 110 10.61 4.52 11.71
C ARG A 110 10.09 3.11 11.46
N VAL A 111 10.87 2.08 11.78
CA VAL A 111 10.46 0.66 11.70
C VAL A 111 10.37 0.08 13.11
N GLY A 112 9.19 -0.39 13.48
CA GLY A 112 8.98 -1.12 14.73
C GLY A 112 9.68 -2.48 14.70
N TYR A 113 10.51 -2.75 15.71
CA TYR A 113 11.16 -4.05 15.83
C TYR A 113 10.16 -5.12 16.29
N LEU A 114 10.38 -6.36 15.88
CA LEU A 114 9.53 -7.50 16.24
C LEU A 114 10.14 -8.30 17.39
N ARG A 115 9.31 -9.07 18.10
CA ARG A 115 9.74 -9.95 19.20
C ARG A 115 10.17 -11.33 18.67
N CYS A 116 11.29 -11.83 19.17
CA CYS A 116 11.70 -13.24 19.06
C CYS A 116 12.26 -13.72 20.40
N GLY A 117 11.52 -14.59 21.09
CA GLY A 117 11.83 -14.95 22.48
C GLY A 117 11.87 -13.72 23.40
N ALA A 118 13.06 -13.42 23.91
CA ALA A 118 13.32 -12.28 24.80
C ALA A 118 14.01 -11.09 24.10
N ALA A 119 14.19 -11.14 22.78
CA ALA A 119 14.86 -10.10 22.01
C ALA A 119 13.91 -9.37 21.06
N CYS A 120 14.22 -8.10 20.80
CA CYS A 120 13.66 -7.35 19.68
C CYS A 120 14.61 -7.43 18.49
N TYR A 121 14.06 -7.60 17.28
CA TYR A 121 14.87 -7.69 16.07
C TYR A 121 14.28 -6.90 14.91
N SER A 122 15.17 -6.41 14.05
CA SER A 122 14.78 -5.85 12.76
C SER A 122 14.44 -6.99 11.79
N PRO A 123 13.23 -7.03 11.22
CA PRO A 123 12.84 -8.05 10.23
C PRO A 123 13.64 -7.96 8.93
N TRP A 124 14.46 -6.91 8.76
CA TRP A 124 15.38 -6.73 7.64
C TRP A 124 16.74 -7.37 7.85
N GLN A 125 17.08 -7.74 9.08
CA GLN A 125 18.40 -8.30 9.42
C GLN A 125 18.30 -9.73 9.93
N TYR A 126 17.16 -10.10 10.54
CA TYR A 126 16.96 -11.41 11.15
C TYR A 126 15.58 -11.95 10.84
N LYS A 127 15.44 -13.28 10.95
CA LYS A 127 14.15 -13.97 11.08
C LYS A 127 14.11 -14.69 12.43
N CYS A 128 12.91 -14.87 12.98
CA CYS A 128 12.71 -15.67 14.19
C CYS A 128 12.45 -17.14 13.84
N THR A 129 13.14 -18.07 14.49
CA THR A 129 12.88 -19.51 14.35
C THR A 129 13.10 -20.20 15.68
N ASN A 130 12.06 -20.78 16.27
CA ASN A 130 12.09 -21.41 17.60
C ASN A 130 12.69 -20.48 18.67
N ASP A 131 12.18 -19.24 18.74
CA ASP A 131 12.66 -18.19 19.65
C ASP A 131 14.14 -17.79 19.49
N ALA A 132 14.79 -18.22 18.41
CA ALA A 132 16.16 -17.85 18.07
C ALA A 132 16.20 -16.94 16.85
N LEU A 133 17.03 -15.88 16.94
CA LEU A 133 17.33 -15.00 15.82
C LEU A 133 18.26 -15.71 14.84
N VAL A 134 17.82 -15.83 13.60
CA VAL A 134 18.62 -16.33 12.49
C VAL A 134 18.91 -15.14 11.57
N PRO A 135 20.18 -14.77 11.34
CA PRO A 135 20.49 -13.67 10.44
C PRO A 135 19.97 -13.99 9.04
N LEU A 136 19.38 -12.98 8.41
CA LEU A 136 19.08 -13.05 6.99
C LEU A 136 20.40 -13.09 6.22
N PRO A 137 20.45 -13.77 5.06
CA PRO A 137 21.61 -13.70 4.20
C PRO A 137 21.93 -12.22 3.90
N PRO A 138 23.23 -11.86 3.81
CA PRO A 138 23.63 -10.49 3.53
C PRO A 138 22.88 -9.97 2.31
N GLN A 139 22.31 -8.77 2.46
CA GLN A 139 21.45 -8.04 1.53
C GLN A 139 22.18 -7.83 0.19
N GLY A 140 22.28 -8.88 -0.61
CA GLY A 140 22.75 -8.82 -2.00
C GLY A 140 21.60 -8.82 -2.99
N CYS A 141 20.37 -9.06 -2.50
CA CYS A 141 19.18 -9.15 -3.33
C CYS A 141 17.88 -9.38 -2.54
N ILE A 142 16.74 -9.11 -3.17
CA ILE A 142 15.40 -9.32 -2.63
C ILE A 142 14.94 -10.79 -2.88
N PRO A 143 14.55 -11.54 -1.84
CA PRO A 143 14.10 -12.94 -1.97
C PRO A 143 12.71 -13.04 -2.62
N ASP A 144 12.27 -14.27 -2.92
CA ASP A 144 10.96 -14.55 -3.53
C ASP A 144 9.81 -13.97 -2.69
N PHE A 145 8.85 -13.32 -3.35
CA PHE A 145 7.77 -12.47 -2.81
C PHE A 145 8.19 -11.19 -2.07
N GLY A 146 9.48 -10.91 -1.96
CA GLY A 146 9.99 -9.67 -1.38
C GLY A 146 9.61 -8.46 -2.25
N ILE A 147 9.24 -7.35 -1.59
CA ILE A 147 8.95 -6.09 -2.28
C ILE A 147 10.29 -5.50 -2.75
N ASN A 148 10.40 -5.26 -4.05
CA ASN A 148 11.63 -4.79 -4.66
C ASN A 148 11.56 -3.33 -5.13
N VAL A 149 10.44 -2.65 -4.83
CA VAL A 149 10.27 -1.20 -5.04
C VAL A 149 10.04 -0.53 -3.70
N PHE A 150 10.92 0.41 -3.38
CA PHE A 150 10.78 1.28 -2.23
C PHE A 150 10.60 2.71 -2.73
N CYS A 151 9.53 3.36 -2.31
CA CYS A 151 9.25 4.75 -2.65
C CYS A 151 9.44 5.63 -1.42
N ASN A 152 10.18 6.72 -1.58
CA ASN A 152 10.31 7.78 -0.58
C ASN A 152 10.04 9.14 -1.27
N ASN A 153 10.23 10.25 -0.53
CA ASN A 153 10.02 11.61 -1.05
C ASN A 153 11.01 12.01 -2.15
N GLU A 154 12.02 11.19 -2.43
CA GLU A 154 13.04 11.42 -3.47
C GLU A 154 12.78 10.56 -4.73
N GLY A 155 11.78 9.67 -4.69
CA GLY A 155 11.40 8.80 -5.80
C GLY A 155 11.30 7.32 -5.40
N CYS A 156 11.10 6.46 -6.41
CA CYS A 156 11.08 5.01 -6.21
C CYS A 156 12.40 4.39 -6.67
N PHE A 157 13.01 3.56 -5.84
CA PHE A 157 14.21 2.79 -6.16
C PHE A 157 13.89 1.30 -6.22
N LEU A 158 14.39 0.66 -7.28
CA LEU A 158 14.29 -0.78 -7.51
C LEU A 158 15.50 -1.46 -6.86
N LEU A 159 15.28 -2.33 -5.88
CA LEU A 159 16.28 -3.29 -5.46
C LEU A 159 16.27 -4.51 -6.40
N GLU A 160 17.45 -5.06 -6.65
CA GLU A 160 17.60 -6.25 -7.48
C GLU A 160 17.04 -7.48 -6.76
N CYS A 161 16.23 -8.24 -7.48
CA CYS A 161 15.79 -9.56 -7.04
C CYS A 161 16.95 -10.55 -6.98
N CYS A 162 16.84 -11.58 -6.14
CA CYS A 162 17.90 -12.59 -6.07
C CYS A 162 18.10 -13.30 -7.41
N PRO A 163 19.33 -13.75 -7.73
CA PRO A 163 19.59 -14.47 -8.96
C PRO A 163 18.56 -15.60 -9.19
N GLY A 164 17.87 -15.56 -10.33
CA GLY A 164 16.79 -16.49 -10.66
C GLY A 164 15.36 -16.03 -10.30
N LEU A 165 15.19 -14.78 -9.85
CA LEU A 165 13.90 -14.14 -9.62
C LEU A 165 13.74 -12.92 -10.53
N LEU A 166 12.52 -12.67 -10.99
CA LEU A 166 12.13 -11.51 -11.78
C LEU A 166 11.33 -10.51 -10.95
N SER A 167 11.51 -9.23 -11.20
CA SER A 167 10.62 -8.19 -10.65
C SER A 167 9.33 -8.15 -11.46
N ILE A 168 8.21 -8.51 -10.81
CA ILE A 168 6.87 -8.51 -11.39
C ILE A 168 5.93 -7.83 -10.39
N ALA A 169 5.36 -6.68 -10.78
CA ALA A 169 4.45 -5.88 -9.94
C ALA A 169 5.05 -5.61 -8.55
N ASP A 170 6.24 -4.98 -8.54
CA ASP A 170 6.96 -4.56 -7.33
C ASP A 170 7.38 -5.69 -6.38
N ARG A 171 7.31 -6.94 -6.84
CA ARG A 171 7.71 -8.13 -6.09
C ARG A 171 8.66 -9.00 -6.88
N CYS A 172 9.61 -9.62 -6.19
CA CYS A 172 10.43 -10.65 -6.81
C CYS A 172 9.67 -11.97 -6.88
N ARG A 173 9.61 -12.60 -8.05
CA ARG A 173 8.96 -13.89 -8.26
C ARG A 173 9.88 -14.81 -9.06
N LYS A 174 9.89 -16.10 -8.74
CA LYS A 174 10.54 -17.09 -9.60
C LYS A 174 9.83 -17.16 -10.95
N GLU A 175 10.59 -17.33 -12.03
CA GLU A 175 10.00 -17.61 -13.35
C GLU A 175 9.01 -18.77 -13.23
N CYS A 176 7.75 -18.51 -13.56
CA CYS A 176 6.72 -19.53 -13.63
C CYS A 176 7.16 -20.55 -14.68
N ALA A 177 7.58 -21.73 -14.22
CA ALA A 177 8.33 -22.69 -15.03
C ALA A 177 7.63 -23.13 -16.32
N ASN A 178 6.34 -22.82 -16.53
CA ASN A 178 5.56 -23.24 -17.71
C ASN A 178 4.37 -22.32 -18.10
N GLY A 179 4.35 -21.00 -17.84
CA GLY A 179 3.26 -20.14 -18.34
C GLY A 179 3.02 -18.82 -17.59
N PRO A 180 2.06 -18.00 -18.05
CA PRO A 180 1.78 -16.71 -17.45
C PRO A 180 1.20 -16.87 -16.05
N CYS A 181 1.95 -16.39 -15.07
CA CYS A 181 1.39 -15.76 -13.89
C CYS A 181 0.98 -14.31 -14.26
#